data_AF-A0A9J6E782-F1
#
_entry.id   AF-A0A9J6E782-F1
#
_cell.length_a   1.000
_cell.length_b   1.000
_cell.length_c   1.000
_cell.angle_alpha   90.00
_cell.angle_beta   90.00
_cell.angle_gamma   90.00
#
_symmetry.space_group_name_H-M   'P 1'
#
loop_
_entity.id
_entity.type
_entity.pdbx_description
1 polymer ?
#
loop_
_entity_poly.entity_id
_entity_poly.type
_entity_poly.pdbx_seq_one_letter_code
_entity_poly.pdbx_strand_id
1 'polypeptide(L)'
;MRQSSAARTGAWRGNAAVTRRNEHRDGNHESIQQVLRYYWNRLNDQIDPSKFCFTISPAAVGYKVPQEGLSLGMPAKGPGNIHGESRDGGMLRYSQVCRDEAQAAKDLSGLCLYARYGGTWVAFENAKSTSARVKSIMRWLSEVRHVANKSAAYCMAVWDLDLDDHLAQCGGQPYPIVEAAIRELP
;
A
#
# COMPACT_ATOMS: atom_id res chain seq x y z
N MET A 1 22.06 46.40 -24.22
CA MET A 1 21.64 45.10 -24.79
C MET A 1 21.22 44.20 -23.65
N ARG A 2 19.91 43.96 -23.49
CA ARG A 2 19.36 43.01 -22.51
C ARG A 2 19.30 41.65 -23.20
N GLN A 3 20.01 40.65 -22.70
CA GLN A 3 19.86 39.28 -23.18
C GLN A 3 18.77 38.58 -22.37
N SER A 4 17.80 38.05 -23.12
CA SER A 4 16.71 37.19 -22.70
C SER A 4 17.24 35.83 -22.23
N SER A 5 16.84 35.39 -21.04
CA SER A 5 17.07 34.03 -20.54
C SER A 5 15.81 33.20 -20.80
N ALA A 6 15.86 32.34 -21.81
CA ALA A 6 14.85 31.30 -22.02
C ALA A 6 15.08 30.14 -21.03
N ALA A 7 14.04 29.79 -20.27
CA ALA A 7 14.02 28.63 -19.38
C ALA A 7 14.16 27.33 -20.19
N ARG A 8 15.20 26.54 -19.90
CA ARG A 8 15.37 25.19 -20.44
C ARG A 8 14.51 24.23 -19.63
N THR A 9 13.54 23.60 -20.28
CA THR A 9 12.76 22.47 -19.76
C THR A 9 13.71 21.29 -19.51
N GLY A 10 13.91 20.95 -18.24
CA GLY A 10 14.68 19.79 -17.83
C GLY A 10 13.87 18.52 -18.04
N ALA A 11 14.04 17.87 -19.19
CA ALA A 11 13.60 16.49 -19.40
C ALA A 11 14.37 15.56 -18.46
N TRP A 12 13.66 14.70 -17.73
CA TRP A 12 14.22 13.61 -16.93
C TRP A 12 15.12 12.73 -17.81
N ARG A 13 16.44 12.89 -17.67
CA ARG A 13 17.42 11.95 -18.23
C ARG A 13 17.62 10.83 -17.22
N GLY A 14 16.80 9.79 -17.33
CA GLY A 14 17.06 8.52 -16.64
C GLY A 14 18.35 7.93 -17.16
N ASN A 15 19.33 7.70 -16.28
CA ASN A 15 20.53 6.94 -16.60
C ASN A 15 20.14 5.51 -16.98
N ALA A 16 20.26 5.21 -18.27
CA ALA A 16 20.15 3.87 -18.83
C ALA A 16 21.39 3.04 -18.47
N ALA A 17 21.50 2.57 -17.21
CA ALA A 17 22.45 1.54 -16.82
C ALA A 17 22.22 0.90 -15.44
N VAL A 18 21.02 1.00 -14.84
CA VAL A 18 20.64 0.02 -13.81
C VAL A 18 20.06 -1.17 -14.56
N THR A 19 20.90 -2.18 -14.83
CA THR A 19 20.42 -3.49 -15.27
C THR A 19 19.29 -3.90 -14.35
N ARG A 20 18.07 -4.02 -14.87
CA ARG A 20 16.95 -4.67 -14.18
C ARG A 20 17.45 -6.04 -13.74
N ARG A 21 17.89 -6.19 -12.49
CA ARG A 21 18.01 -7.53 -11.91
C ARG A 21 16.59 -8.08 -11.93
N ASN A 22 16.45 -9.28 -12.48
CA ASN A 22 15.23 -10.06 -12.49
C ASN A 22 14.86 -10.47 -11.05
N GLU A 23 14.61 -9.51 -10.14
CA GLU A 23 14.20 -9.81 -8.76
C GLU A 23 12.68 -10.05 -8.64
N HIS A 24 11.91 -9.87 -9.72
CA HIS A 24 10.45 -9.88 -9.74
C HIS A 24 9.85 -10.69 -10.91
N ARG A 25 10.41 -11.85 -11.27
CA ARG A 25 9.82 -12.73 -12.31
C ARG A 25 9.14 -13.99 -11.78
N ASP A 26 9.25 -14.25 -10.48
CA ASP A 26 8.96 -15.58 -9.95
C ASP A 26 7.54 -15.70 -9.37
N GLY A 27 6.73 -14.63 -9.39
CA GLY A 27 5.38 -14.62 -8.83
C GLY A 27 5.29 -14.89 -7.31
N ASN A 28 6.42 -15.10 -6.65
CA ASN A 28 6.48 -15.61 -5.27
C ASN A 28 6.60 -14.52 -4.19
N HIS A 29 6.45 -13.23 -4.54
CA HIS A 29 6.58 -12.10 -3.61
C HIS A 29 5.36 -11.16 -3.68
N GLU A 30 4.15 -11.73 -3.75
CA GLU A 30 2.90 -10.96 -3.87
C GLU A 30 2.32 -10.55 -2.51
N SER A 31 2.89 -11.08 -1.41
CA SER A 31 2.49 -10.76 -0.04
C SER A 31 3.59 -10.06 0.76
N ILE A 32 3.18 -9.21 1.71
CA ILE A 32 4.11 -8.60 2.68
C ILE A 32 4.90 -9.68 3.43
N GLN A 33 4.31 -10.84 3.74
CA GLN A 33 4.98 -11.94 4.43
C GLN A 33 6.13 -12.51 3.59
N GLN A 34 5.91 -12.74 2.29
CA GLN A 34 6.94 -13.24 1.39
C GLN A 34 8.08 -12.23 1.26
N VAL A 35 7.77 -10.94 1.12
CA VAL A 35 8.77 -9.88 1.07
C VAL A 35 9.62 -9.85 2.35
N LEU A 36 8.98 -9.90 3.52
CA LEU A 36 9.68 -9.92 4.82
C LEU A 36 10.59 -11.14 4.95
N ARG A 37 10.09 -12.33 4.61
CA ARG A 37 10.89 -13.58 4.65
C ARG A 37 12.05 -13.54 3.67
N TYR A 38 11.82 -13.04 2.45
CA TYR A 38 12.85 -12.94 1.41
C TYR A 38 14.02 -12.05 1.86
N TYR A 39 13.73 -10.83 2.31
CA TYR A 39 14.78 -9.90 2.75
C TYR A 39 15.45 -10.36 4.03
N TRP A 40 14.71 -10.97 4.96
CA TRP A 40 15.30 -11.56 6.15
C TRP A 40 16.35 -12.62 5.81
N ASN A 41 16.01 -13.58 4.96
CA ASN A 41 16.94 -14.64 4.58
C ASN A 41 18.20 -14.12 3.88
N ARG A 42 18.12 -12.95 3.26
CA ARG A 42 19.23 -12.34 2.51
C ARG A 42 20.09 -11.41 3.34
N LEU A 43 19.53 -10.75 4.34
CA LEU A 43 20.13 -9.61 5.03
C LEU A 43 20.10 -9.75 6.55
N ASN A 44 19.81 -10.92 7.12
CA ASN A 44 19.70 -11.12 8.57
C ASN A 44 20.97 -10.78 9.36
N ASP A 45 22.14 -10.85 8.72
CA ASP A 45 23.43 -10.46 9.27
C ASP A 45 23.65 -8.93 9.27
N GLN A 46 22.96 -8.22 8.37
CA GLN A 46 23.07 -6.78 8.15
C GLN A 46 21.92 -5.97 8.75
N ILE A 47 20.78 -6.59 9.01
CA ILE A 47 19.58 -5.94 9.55
C ILE A 47 19.54 -6.13 11.07
N ASP A 48 19.23 -5.04 11.77
CA ASP A 48 18.87 -5.07 13.17
C ASP A 48 17.34 -5.10 13.33
N PRO A 49 16.72 -6.23 13.74
CA PRO A 49 15.28 -6.34 13.96
C PRO A 49 14.72 -5.35 15.00
N SER A 50 15.58 -4.78 15.83
CA SER A 50 15.19 -3.74 16.78
C SER A 50 14.92 -2.39 16.10
N LYS A 51 15.42 -2.18 14.87
CA LYS A 51 15.29 -0.93 14.09
C LYS A 51 14.28 -1.05 12.95
N PHE A 52 13.48 -2.11 12.95
CA PHE A 52 12.55 -2.36 11.87
C PHE A 52 11.36 -1.38 11.92
N CYS A 53 11.17 -0.64 10.83
CA CYS A 53 10.00 0.19 10.57
C CYS A 53 9.14 -0.46 9.48
N PHE A 54 7.84 -0.59 9.67
CA PHE A 54 6.91 -0.92 8.59
C PHE A 54 5.97 0.24 8.29
N THR A 55 5.37 0.21 7.11
CA THR A 55 4.41 1.22 6.67
C THR A 55 3.03 0.61 6.50
N ILE A 56 2.01 1.31 6.99
CA ILE A 56 0.62 1.11 6.62
C ILE A 56 0.17 2.25 5.71
N SER A 57 -0.82 2.00 4.87
CA SER A 57 -1.32 3.01 3.95
C SER A 57 -2.84 2.99 3.88
N PRO A 58 -3.52 4.08 4.28
CA PRO A 58 -4.94 4.30 3.98
C PRO A 58 -5.20 4.62 2.50
N ALA A 59 -4.16 4.65 1.66
CA ALA A 59 -4.33 4.85 0.24
C ALA A 59 -5.07 3.68 -0.40
N ALA A 60 -5.85 4.01 -1.43
CA ALA A 60 -6.39 3.07 -2.38
C ALA A 60 -5.83 3.37 -3.76
N VAL A 61 -5.86 2.38 -4.66
CA VAL A 61 -5.44 2.56 -6.05
C VAL A 61 -6.56 2.12 -6.97
N GLY A 62 -6.99 3.02 -7.84
CA GLY A 62 -8.04 2.83 -8.81
C GLY A 62 -7.52 2.64 -10.23
N TYR A 63 -8.14 1.73 -10.97
CA TYR A 63 -7.90 1.47 -12.37
C TYR A 63 -9.21 1.53 -13.15
N LYS A 64 -9.20 2.25 -14.27
CA LYS A 64 -10.33 2.27 -15.18
C LYS A 64 -10.42 0.93 -15.90
N VAL A 65 -11.53 0.22 -15.77
CA VAL A 65 -11.74 -1.10 -16.35
C VAL A 65 -12.91 -1.11 -17.33
N PRO A 66 -12.94 -2.05 -18.30
CA PRO A 66 -14.17 -2.36 -19.03
C PRO A 66 -15.33 -2.65 -18.06
N GLN A 67 -16.55 -2.46 -18.51
CA GLN A 67 -17.74 -2.52 -17.67
C GLN A 67 -18.00 -3.90 -17.03
N GLU A 68 -17.27 -4.94 -17.44
CA GLU A 68 -17.45 -6.31 -16.95
C GLU A 68 -16.11 -6.85 -16.46
N GLY A 69 -16.01 -7.07 -15.14
CA GLY A 69 -14.84 -7.70 -14.52
C GLY A 69 -14.50 -7.15 -13.14
N LEU A 70 -14.31 -8.06 -12.19
CA LEU A 70 -13.77 -7.81 -10.85
C LEU A 70 -12.50 -8.65 -10.60
N SER A 71 -12.11 -9.49 -11.57
CA SER A 71 -10.99 -10.42 -11.47
C SER A 71 -9.64 -9.70 -11.43
N LEU A 72 -8.74 -10.21 -10.60
CA LEU A 72 -7.35 -9.79 -10.58
C LEU A 72 -6.68 -10.03 -11.94
N GLY A 73 -5.79 -9.12 -12.34
CA GLY A 73 -5.04 -9.23 -13.60
C GLY A 73 -5.80 -8.82 -14.86
N MET A 74 -7.04 -8.34 -14.75
CA MET A 74 -7.78 -7.85 -15.92
C MET A 74 -7.15 -6.58 -16.54
N PRO A 75 -7.26 -6.37 -17.87
CA PRO A 75 -6.70 -5.19 -18.51
C PRO A 75 -7.31 -3.88 -17.98
N ALA A 76 -6.45 -2.94 -17.61
CA ALA A 76 -6.83 -1.57 -17.26
C ALA A 76 -6.68 -0.62 -18.47
N LYS A 77 -7.60 0.33 -18.62
CA LYS A 77 -7.55 1.39 -19.62
C LYS A 77 -6.76 2.62 -19.15
N GLY A 78 -6.36 2.65 -17.89
CA GLY A 78 -5.61 3.74 -17.26
C GLY A 78 -5.99 3.99 -15.81
N PRO A 79 -5.56 5.12 -15.23
CA PRO A 79 -5.93 5.54 -13.88
C PRO A 79 -7.44 5.62 -13.65
N GLY A 80 -7.88 5.10 -12.51
CA GLY A 80 -9.27 5.18 -12.06
C GLY A 80 -9.56 6.43 -11.24
N ASN A 81 -10.83 6.74 -11.08
CA ASN A 81 -11.32 7.74 -10.13
C ASN A 81 -12.63 7.30 -9.48
N ILE A 82 -12.93 7.88 -8.32
CA ILE A 82 -14.23 7.78 -7.64
C ILE A 82 -14.77 9.20 -7.52
N HIS A 83 -16.04 9.42 -7.84
CA HIS A 83 -16.67 10.75 -7.89
C HIS A 83 -15.93 11.78 -8.77
N GLY A 84 -15.24 11.33 -9.83
CA GLY A 84 -14.46 12.24 -10.68
C GLY A 84 -13.13 12.68 -10.08
N GLU A 85 -12.77 12.18 -8.89
CA GLU A 85 -11.57 12.57 -8.16
C GLU A 85 -10.57 11.40 -8.06
N SER A 86 -9.31 11.68 -8.40
CA SER A 86 -8.16 10.89 -7.99
C SER A 86 -6.91 11.76 -7.95
N ARG A 87 -5.94 11.36 -7.14
CA ARG A 87 -4.58 11.91 -7.13
C ARG A 87 -3.74 11.20 -8.21
N ASP A 88 -2.48 11.59 -8.29
CA ASP A 88 -1.49 11.11 -9.26
C ASP A 88 -1.63 9.61 -9.57
N GLY A 89 -1.87 9.29 -10.85
CA GLY A 89 -1.88 7.91 -11.33
C GLY A 89 -3.05 7.04 -10.85
N GLY A 90 -4.11 7.62 -10.30
CA GLY A 90 -5.29 6.86 -9.85
C GLY A 90 -5.27 6.54 -8.35
N MET A 91 -4.40 7.21 -7.59
CA MET A 91 -4.42 7.13 -6.13
C MET A 91 -5.70 7.74 -5.57
N LEU A 92 -6.31 7.03 -4.61
CA LEU A 92 -7.59 7.34 -3.99
C LEU A 92 -7.41 7.34 -2.46
N ARG A 93 -8.33 8.01 -1.77
CA ARG A 93 -8.42 8.02 -0.30
C ARG A 93 -9.33 6.88 0.17
N TYR A 94 -9.02 6.24 1.29
CA TYR A 94 -9.96 5.32 1.93
C TYR A 94 -11.33 5.97 2.15
N SER A 95 -11.35 7.23 2.59
CA SER A 95 -12.57 8.03 2.76
C SER A 95 -13.42 8.20 1.48
N GLN A 96 -12.84 8.04 0.29
CA GLN A 96 -13.62 7.99 -0.96
C GLN A 96 -14.22 6.59 -1.17
N VAL A 97 -13.46 5.55 -0.87
CA VAL A 97 -13.86 4.15 -1.12
C VAL A 97 -14.93 3.68 -0.13
N CYS A 98 -14.81 4.03 1.16
CA CYS A 98 -15.70 3.51 2.18
C CYS A 98 -17.10 4.14 2.19
N ARG A 99 -17.27 5.35 1.66
CA ARG A 99 -18.57 6.04 1.58
C ARG A 99 -19.55 5.36 0.61
N ASP A 100 -19.04 4.67 -0.40
CA ASP A 100 -19.86 4.13 -1.47
C ASP A 100 -20.19 2.63 -1.29
N GLU A 101 -19.95 2.06 -0.10
CA GLU A 101 -20.23 0.66 0.32
C GLU A 101 -20.17 -0.36 -0.85
N ALA A 102 -19.13 -0.28 -1.67
CA ALA A 102 -19.04 -1.12 -2.85
C ALA A 102 -18.82 -2.56 -2.40
N GLN A 103 -19.74 -3.44 -2.79
CA GLN A 103 -19.65 -4.90 -2.70
C GLN A 103 -18.21 -5.36 -2.99
N ALA A 104 -17.43 -5.53 -1.93
CA ALA A 104 -16.01 -5.82 -2.05
C ALA A 104 -15.85 -7.32 -2.26
N ALA A 105 -15.20 -7.71 -3.36
CA ALA A 105 -14.64 -9.04 -3.45
C ALA A 105 -13.37 -9.08 -2.59
N LYS A 106 -13.25 -10.17 -1.83
CA LYS A 106 -12.04 -10.47 -1.07
C LYS A 106 -11.09 -11.23 -1.98
N ASP A 107 -9.81 -10.88 -1.93
CA ASP A 107 -8.78 -11.76 -2.46
C ASP A 107 -8.79 -13.10 -1.70
N LEU A 108 -8.59 -14.19 -2.43
CA LEU A 108 -8.40 -15.55 -1.93
C LEU A 108 -7.15 -15.66 -1.03
N SER A 109 -6.17 -14.76 -1.17
CA SER A 109 -4.99 -14.71 -0.29
C SER A 109 -5.23 -13.96 1.04
N GLY A 110 -6.33 -13.21 1.15
CA GLY A 110 -6.71 -12.49 2.38
C GLY A 110 -5.90 -11.24 2.71
N LEU A 111 -5.10 -10.69 1.78
CA LEU A 111 -4.13 -9.63 2.08
C LEU A 111 -4.56 -8.22 1.69
N CYS A 112 -5.39 -8.06 0.67
CA CYS A 112 -5.96 -6.77 0.25
C CYS A 112 -7.43 -6.93 -0.17
N LEU A 113 -8.20 -5.86 -0.05
CA LEU A 113 -9.58 -5.82 -0.55
C LEU A 113 -9.59 -5.20 -1.94
N TYR A 114 -10.55 -5.63 -2.75
CA TYR A 114 -10.86 -4.93 -3.97
C TYR A 114 -12.35 -4.83 -4.21
N ALA A 115 -12.73 -3.76 -4.87
CA ALA A 115 -14.11 -3.46 -5.18
C ALA A 115 -14.19 -2.80 -6.56
N ARG A 116 -15.42 -2.56 -7.00
CA ARG A 116 -15.69 -1.81 -8.20
C ARG A 116 -16.65 -0.68 -7.90
N TYR A 117 -16.29 0.49 -8.41
CA TYR A 117 -17.09 1.70 -8.36
C TYR A 117 -17.28 2.24 -9.78
N GLY A 118 -18.49 2.12 -10.33
CA GLY A 118 -18.76 2.51 -11.71
C GLY A 118 -17.82 1.79 -12.69
N GLY A 119 -17.03 2.55 -13.45
CA GLY A 119 -16.01 2.04 -14.39
C GLY A 119 -14.61 1.87 -13.78
N THR A 120 -14.48 1.94 -12.45
CA THR A 120 -13.21 1.87 -11.72
C THR A 120 -13.15 0.61 -10.86
N TRP A 121 -12.11 -0.20 -11.05
CA TRP A 121 -11.71 -1.24 -10.12
C TRP A 121 -10.76 -0.64 -9.09
N VAL A 122 -10.92 -0.92 -7.81
CA VAL A 122 -10.14 -0.33 -6.71
C VAL A 122 -9.55 -1.42 -5.84
N ALA A 123 -8.25 -1.33 -5.56
CA ALA A 123 -7.60 -2.03 -4.45
C ALA A 123 -7.47 -1.08 -3.25
N PHE A 124 -7.79 -1.56 -2.05
CA PHE A 124 -7.77 -0.76 -0.82
C PHE A 124 -7.59 -1.63 0.42
N GLU A 125 -7.30 -0.99 1.55
CA GLU A 125 -7.39 -1.60 2.89
C GLU A 125 -8.60 -1.05 3.65
N ASN A 126 -9.10 -1.82 4.63
CA ASN A 126 -9.98 -1.33 5.68
C ASN A 126 -9.44 -1.74 7.05
N ALA A 127 -10.08 -1.28 8.12
CA ALA A 127 -9.69 -1.61 9.50
C ALA A 127 -9.39 -3.11 9.70
N LYS A 128 -10.24 -4.00 9.18
CA LYS A 128 -10.07 -5.45 9.34
C LYS A 128 -8.84 -5.99 8.60
N SER A 129 -8.64 -5.61 7.34
CA SER A 129 -7.47 -6.07 6.57
C SER A 129 -6.18 -5.50 7.13
N THR A 130 -6.19 -4.23 7.55
CA THR A 130 -5.04 -3.57 8.17
C THR A 130 -4.67 -4.24 9.49
N SER A 131 -5.63 -4.54 10.38
CA SER A 131 -5.33 -5.29 11.61
C SER A 131 -4.73 -6.67 11.30
N ALA A 132 -5.30 -7.41 10.34
CA ALA A 132 -4.75 -8.72 9.95
C ALA A 132 -3.30 -8.61 9.41
N ARG A 133 -3.03 -7.60 8.59
CA ARG A 133 -1.69 -7.30 8.06
C ARG A 133 -0.71 -6.96 9.18
N VAL A 134 -1.06 -6.03 10.06
CA VAL A 134 -0.20 -5.58 11.16
C VAL A 134 0.07 -6.74 12.12
N LYS A 135 -0.96 -7.48 12.52
CA LYS A 135 -0.81 -8.69 13.34
C LYS A 135 0.15 -9.71 12.73
N SER A 136 0.08 -9.90 11.42
CA SER A 136 1.01 -10.78 10.70
C SER A 136 2.45 -10.26 10.74
N ILE A 137 2.66 -8.95 10.57
CA ILE A 137 3.99 -8.33 10.65
C ILE A 137 4.54 -8.48 12.08
N MET A 138 3.73 -8.22 13.09
CA MET A 138 4.10 -8.32 14.50
C MET A 138 4.46 -9.74 14.90
N ARG A 139 3.72 -10.74 14.41
CA ARG A 139 4.07 -12.15 14.59
C ARG A 139 5.44 -12.47 14.01
N TRP A 140 5.68 -12.10 12.76
CA TRP A 140 6.97 -12.31 12.11
C TRP A 140 8.11 -11.59 12.86
N LEU A 141 7.89 -10.36 13.32
CA LEU A 141 8.87 -9.60 14.11
C LEU A 141 9.22 -10.28 15.43
N SER A 142 8.22 -10.85 16.11
CA SER A 142 8.44 -11.64 17.33
C SER A 142 9.32 -12.86 17.05
N GLU A 143 9.01 -13.59 15.97
CA GLU A 143 9.77 -14.77 15.54
C GLU A 143 11.25 -14.42 15.26
N VAL A 144 11.52 -13.39 14.45
CA VAL A 144 12.91 -13.03 14.10
C VAL A 144 13.71 -12.46 15.27
N ARG A 145 13.07 -11.77 16.21
CA ARG A 145 13.74 -11.25 17.41
C ARG A 145 14.12 -12.34 18.37
N HIS A 146 13.25 -13.32 18.55
CA HIS A 146 13.54 -14.49 19.36
C HIS A 146 14.79 -15.21 18.82
N VAL A 147 14.85 -15.42 17.50
CA VAL A 147 16.02 -16.02 16.84
C VAL A 147 17.27 -15.14 16.92
N ALA A 148 17.13 -13.82 16.80
CA ALA A 148 18.25 -12.88 16.80
C ALA A 148 18.75 -12.51 18.21
N ASN A 149 18.05 -12.89 19.28
CA ASN A 149 18.34 -12.52 20.66
C ASN A 149 18.54 -10.99 20.86
N LYS A 150 17.62 -10.18 20.33
CA LYS A 150 17.69 -8.70 20.35
C LYS A 150 16.46 -8.07 20.99
N SER A 151 16.65 -6.93 21.67
CA SER A 151 15.58 -6.13 22.28
C SER A 151 14.72 -5.40 21.23
N ALA A 152 13.55 -4.92 21.66
CA ALA A 152 12.51 -4.37 20.80
C ALA A 152 12.53 -2.83 20.72
N ALA A 153 12.51 -2.27 19.51
CA ALA A 153 11.79 -1.03 19.22
C ALA A 153 10.88 -1.26 18.02
N TYR A 154 9.70 -0.68 18.01
CA TYR A 154 8.75 -0.78 16.90
C TYR A 154 8.59 0.60 16.29
N CYS A 155 8.46 0.61 14.97
CA CYS A 155 8.23 1.82 14.22
C CYS A 155 7.18 1.52 13.17
N MET A 156 6.13 2.31 13.17
CA MET A 156 5.08 2.26 12.16
C MET A 156 4.98 3.64 11.53
N ALA A 157 5.19 3.69 10.21
CA ALA A 157 4.90 4.88 9.41
C ALA A 157 3.51 4.75 8.77
N VAL A 158 2.86 5.88 8.54
CA VAL A 158 1.57 5.95 7.85
C VAL A 158 1.74 6.79 6.60
N TRP A 159 1.35 6.26 5.44
CA TRP A 159 1.32 6.98 4.17
C TRP A 159 -0.10 7.06 3.62
N ASP A 160 -0.80 8.18 3.65
CA ASP A 160 -0.60 9.35 4.52
C ASP A 160 -1.86 9.49 5.39
N LEU A 161 -1.77 10.23 6.49
CA LEU A 161 -2.90 10.36 7.45
C LEU A 161 -4.17 10.96 6.83
N ASP A 162 -4.02 11.86 5.86
CA ASP A 162 -5.15 12.53 5.18
C ASP A 162 -5.91 11.61 4.21
N LEU A 163 -5.33 10.46 3.85
CA LEU A 163 -5.97 9.45 3.02
C LEU A 163 -6.98 8.61 3.82
N ASP A 164 -6.89 8.60 5.15
CA ASP A 164 -7.84 7.91 6.03
C ASP A 164 -9.16 8.71 6.15
N ASP A 165 -10.17 8.09 6.75
CA ASP A 165 -11.43 8.73 7.12
C ASP A 165 -11.28 9.59 8.39
N HIS A 166 -10.46 10.63 8.31
CA HIS A 166 -10.19 11.57 9.39
C HIS A 166 -11.42 12.40 9.80
N LEU A 167 -12.46 12.44 8.96
CA LEU A 167 -13.73 13.15 9.21
C LEU A 167 -14.86 12.22 9.67
N ALA A 168 -14.57 10.92 9.89
CA ALA A 168 -15.53 9.93 10.38
C ALA A 168 -16.79 9.76 9.50
N GLN A 169 -16.66 9.89 8.18
CA GLN A 169 -17.75 9.80 7.21
C GLN A 169 -18.22 8.37 6.92
N CYS A 170 -17.43 7.36 7.28
CA CYS A 170 -17.65 5.96 6.90
C CYS A 170 -18.04 5.01 8.05
N GLY A 171 -18.04 5.49 9.30
CA GLY A 171 -18.28 4.61 10.46
C GLY A 171 -18.29 5.30 11.81
N GLY A 172 -18.33 6.63 11.85
CA GLY A 172 -18.52 7.41 13.08
C GLY A 172 -17.29 7.55 13.98
N GLN A 173 -16.11 7.08 13.57
CA GLN A 173 -14.84 7.34 14.26
C GLN A 173 -13.78 7.83 13.27
N PRO A 174 -12.96 8.82 13.66
CA PRO A 174 -11.88 9.31 12.80
C PRO A 174 -10.73 8.30 12.75
N TYR A 175 -10.03 8.28 11.61
CA TYR A 175 -8.83 7.45 11.38
C TYR A 175 -8.99 5.93 11.59
N PRO A 176 -10.05 5.29 11.05
CA PRO A 176 -10.33 3.88 11.31
C PRO A 176 -9.22 2.91 10.86
N ILE A 177 -8.43 3.22 9.83
CA ILE A 177 -7.32 2.36 9.39
C ILE A 177 -6.14 2.49 10.36
N VAL A 178 -5.77 3.72 10.72
CA VAL A 178 -4.65 3.95 11.64
C VAL A 178 -4.96 3.39 13.03
N GLU A 179 -6.16 3.62 13.54
CA GLU A 179 -6.60 3.08 14.84
C GLU A 179 -6.58 1.55 14.85
N ALA A 180 -7.01 0.91 13.76
CA ALA A 180 -6.98 -0.54 13.63
C ALA A 180 -5.55 -1.11 13.66
N ALA A 181 -4.57 -0.36 13.14
CA ALA A 181 -3.16 -0.75 13.21
C ALA A 181 -2.55 -0.54 14.59
N ILE A 182 -2.83 0.59 15.24
CA ILE A 182 -2.34 0.91 16.59
C ILE A 182 -2.76 -0.17 17.59
N ARG A 183 -3.99 -0.70 17.48
CA ARG A 183 -4.49 -1.77 18.36
C ARG A 183 -3.73 -3.09 18.28
N GLU A 184 -3.00 -3.32 17.20
CA GLU A 184 -2.19 -4.53 17.01
C GLU A 184 -0.72 -4.32 17.41
N LEU A 185 -0.34 -3.10 17.79
CA LEU A 185 0.94 -2.82 18.41
C LEU A 185 0.90 -3.18 19.91
N PRO A 186 2.04 -3.57 20.50
CA PRO A 186 2.13 -4.04 21.89
C PRO A 186 2.16 -2.91 22.92
#